data_AF-A0A937CVL9-F1
#
_entry.id   AF-A0A937CVL9-F1
#
_cell.length_a   1.000
_cell.length_b   1.000
_cell.length_c   1.000
_cell.angle_alpha   90.00
_cell.angle_beta   90.00
_cell.angle_gamma   90.00
#
_symmetry.space_group_name_H-M   'P 1'
#
loop_
_entity.id
_entity.type
_entity.pdbx_description
1 polymer ?
#
loop_
_entity_poly.entity_id
_entity_poly.type
_entity_poly.pdbx_seq_one_letter_code
_entity_poly.pdbx_strand_id
1 'polypeptide(L)'
;MRPAALLLSGALLAAGGAAAAGDEARARLQYLQHCSGCHLVDGSGSPTKGIPSMRGMLGRFLQVPGGREFIVQVPGVMNSALRDADVANLMNWLVPAVSAATLPAGFQPYTAQEIARLRSSRPADIMAFRARLVREMKDPGTP
;
A
#
# COMPACT_ATOMS: atom_id res chain seq x y z
N MET A 1 30.88 -51.59 25.83
CA MET A 1 30.63 -50.16 26.08
C MET A 1 30.55 -49.47 24.72
N ARG A 2 29.36 -49.02 24.29
CA ARG A 2 29.18 -48.25 23.04
C ARG A 2 28.66 -46.86 23.45
N PRO A 3 29.33 -45.75 23.10
CA PRO A 3 28.79 -44.44 23.42
C PRO A 3 27.59 -44.18 22.50
N ALA A 4 26.45 -43.86 23.10
CA ALA A 4 25.31 -43.33 22.38
C ALA A 4 25.64 -41.90 21.94
N ALA A 5 25.83 -41.71 20.64
CA ALA A 5 25.92 -40.38 20.04
C ALA A 5 24.54 -39.71 20.13
N LEU A 6 24.40 -38.70 21.00
CA LEU A 6 23.26 -37.80 20.98
C LEU A 6 23.33 -36.97 19.69
N LEU A 7 22.39 -37.25 18.77
CA LEU A 7 22.06 -36.34 17.68
C LEU A 7 21.10 -35.27 18.24
N LEU A 8 21.64 -34.11 18.65
CA LEU A 8 20.85 -32.88 18.75
C LEU A 8 20.68 -32.33 17.32
N SER A 9 19.64 -32.81 16.63
CA SER A 9 19.20 -32.18 15.37
C SER A 9 18.48 -30.88 15.71
N GLY A 10 19.05 -29.78 15.23
CA GLY A 10 18.62 -28.41 15.52
C GLY A 10 17.22 -28.07 15.01
N ALA A 11 16.46 -27.37 15.85
CA ALA A 11 15.29 -26.62 15.45
C ALA A 11 15.70 -25.15 15.22
N LEU A 12 16.17 -24.85 14.01
CA LEU A 12 16.23 -23.48 13.49
C LEU A 12 15.33 -23.44 12.26
N LEU A 13 14.09 -22.94 12.37
CA LEU A 13 13.28 -22.43 11.25
C LEU A 13 11.84 -22.11 11.75
N ALA A 14 11.49 -20.83 11.92
CA ALA A 14 10.11 -20.28 11.78
C ALA A 14 9.91 -18.79 12.20
N ALA A 15 10.94 -18.02 12.56
CA ALA A 15 10.71 -16.67 13.10
C ALA A 15 10.13 -15.64 12.08
N GLY A 16 10.33 -15.83 10.77
CA GLY A 16 9.93 -14.85 9.74
C GLY A 16 8.44 -14.81 9.40
N GLY A 17 7.74 -15.95 9.46
CA GLY A 17 6.33 -16.03 9.04
C GLY A 17 5.36 -15.36 10.01
N ALA A 18 5.62 -15.44 11.31
CA ALA A 18 4.77 -14.85 12.33
C ALA A 18 4.79 -13.31 12.31
N ALA A 19 5.96 -12.71 12.02
CA ALA A 19 6.09 -11.25 11.91
C ALA A 19 5.31 -10.70 10.69
N ALA A 20 5.44 -11.35 9.53
CA ALA A 20 4.72 -10.95 8.32
C ALA A 20 3.19 -11.08 8.49
N ALA A 21 2.72 -12.15 9.13
CA ALA A 21 1.29 -12.32 9.44
C ALA A 21 0.78 -11.25 10.41
N GLY A 22 1.59 -10.86 11.40
CA GLY A 22 1.28 -9.76 12.32
C GLY A 22 1.20 -8.39 11.61
N ASP A 23 2.11 -8.15 10.67
CA ASP A 23 2.13 -6.93 9.85
C ASP A 23 0.90 -6.81 8.95
N GLU A 24 0.51 -7.90 8.28
CA GLU A 24 -0.71 -7.94 7.47
C GLU A 24 -1.98 -7.68 8.32
N ALA A 25 -2.12 -8.37 9.46
CA ALA A 25 -3.27 -8.19 10.34
C ALA A 25 -3.38 -6.75 10.85
N ARG A 26 -2.23 -6.14 11.21
CA ARG A 26 -2.16 -4.73 11.60
C ARG A 26 -2.54 -3.79 10.46
N ALA A 27 -2.02 -3.99 9.25
CA ALA A 27 -2.36 -3.19 8.07
C ALA A 27 -3.87 -3.26 7.78
N ARG A 28 -4.44 -4.46 7.80
CA ARG A 28 -5.89 -4.66 7.61
C ARG A 28 -6.71 -3.92 8.68
N LEU A 29 -6.31 -4.00 9.94
CA LEU A 29 -6.99 -3.27 11.02
C LEU A 29 -6.92 -1.76 10.82
N GLN A 30 -5.76 -1.23 10.46
CA GLN A 30 -5.57 0.19 10.18
C GLN A 30 -6.44 0.65 9.00
N TYR A 31 -6.58 -0.15 7.95
CA TYR A 31 -7.49 0.13 6.85
C TYR A 31 -8.95 0.23 7.31
N LEU A 32 -9.39 -0.72 8.14
CA LEU A 32 -10.75 -0.74 8.67
C LEU A 32 -11.05 0.46 9.58
N GLN A 33 -10.07 0.88 10.38
CA GLN A 33 -10.23 1.98 11.33
C GLN A 33 -10.15 3.36 10.66
N HIS A 34 -9.32 3.51 9.63
CA HIS A 34 -8.97 4.83 9.10
C HIS A 34 -9.47 5.09 7.68
N CYS A 35 -9.84 4.07 6.90
CA CYS A 35 -10.08 4.22 5.46
C CYS A 35 -11.41 3.63 4.99
N SER A 36 -11.84 2.48 5.52
CA SER A 36 -13.01 1.77 5.01
C SER A 36 -14.33 2.50 5.25
N GLY A 37 -14.38 3.46 6.19
CA GLY A 37 -15.57 4.29 6.40
C GLY A 37 -15.97 5.08 5.15
N CYS A 38 -15.00 5.49 4.34
CA CYS A 38 -15.25 6.14 3.05
C CYS A 38 -15.11 5.16 1.88
N HIS A 39 -14.02 4.38 1.85
CA HIS A 39 -13.68 3.54 0.69
C HIS A 39 -14.32 2.15 0.70
N LEU A 40 -15.16 1.85 1.70
CA LEU A 40 -15.74 0.54 1.97
C LEU A 40 -14.68 -0.53 2.29
N VAL A 41 -15.11 -1.65 2.87
CA VAL A 41 -14.20 -2.72 3.32
C VAL A 41 -13.42 -3.33 2.17
N ASP A 42 -13.99 -3.34 0.98
CA ASP A 42 -13.43 -3.98 -0.21
C ASP A 42 -12.74 -3.00 -1.17
N GLY A 43 -12.65 -1.72 -0.79
CA GLY A 43 -12.03 -0.66 -1.58
C GLY A 43 -12.86 -0.17 -2.77
N SER A 44 -14.12 -0.57 -2.90
CA SER A 44 -15.01 -0.13 -3.99
C SER A 44 -15.41 1.35 -3.90
N GLY A 45 -15.34 1.94 -2.71
CA GLY A 45 -15.74 3.32 -2.46
C GLY A 45 -17.21 3.60 -2.77
N SER A 46 -17.52 4.86 -3.02
CA SER A 46 -18.85 5.31 -3.41
C SER A 46 -18.72 6.39 -4.48
N PRO A 47 -18.50 6.01 -5.75
CA PRO A 47 -18.24 6.96 -6.82
C PRO A 47 -19.38 7.98 -7.02
N THR A 48 -20.62 7.56 -6.82
CA THR A 48 -21.81 8.43 -6.86
C THR A 48 -21.80 9.50 -5.76
N LYS A 49 -21.06 9.29 -4.67
CA LYS A 49 -20.84 10.25 -3.59
C LYS A 49 -19.46 10.91 -3.65
N GLY A 50 -18.75 10.79 -4.77
CA GLY A 50 -17.41 11.36 -4.96
C GLY A 50 -16.28 10.62 -4.25
N ILE A 51 -16.53 9.45 -3.64
CA ILE A 51 -15.48 8.62 -3.04
C ILE A 51 -14.97 7.62 -4.09
N PRO A 52 -13.73 7.74 -4.59
CA PRO A 52 -13.26 6.90 -5.67
C PRO A 52 -13.06 5.45 -5.23
N SER A 53 -13.30 4.53 -6.17
CA SER A 53 -12.86 3.15 -6.04
C SER A 53 -11.33 3.08 -6.10
N MET A 54 -10.74 2.29 -5.20
CA MET A 54 -9.32 1.95 -5.21
C MET A 54 -9.05 0.67 -5.99
N ARG A 55 -10.09 -0.13 -6.27
CA ARG A 55 -9.97 -1.41 -6.98
C ARG A 55 -9.37 -1.24 -8.36
N GLY A 56 -8.21 -1.85 -8.60
CA GLY A 56 -7.41 -1.71 -9.82
C GLY A 56 -6.83 -0.31 -10.08
N MET A 57 -7.31 0.73 -9.41
CA MET A 57 -6.86 2.10 -9.64
C MET A 57 -5.50 2.38 -8.99
N LEU A 58 -5.21 1.82 -7.81
CA LEU A 58 -3.90 2.03 -7.18
C LEU A 58 -2.78 1.43 -8.02
N GLY A 59 -2.99 0.25 -8.60
CA GLY A 59 -2.04 -0.37 -9.53
C GLY A 59 -1.84 0.46 -10.81
N ARG A 60 -2.91 1.03 -11.36
CA ARG A 60 -2.81 1.94 -12.53
C ARG A 60 -2.05 3.23 -12.22
N PHE A 61 -2.24 3.83 -11.05
CA PHE A 61 -1.44 5.00 -10.63
C PHE A 61 0.05 4.65 -10.59
N LEU A 62 0.43 3.46 -10.13
CA LEU A 62 1.83 3.06 -10.08
C LEU A 62 2.50 2.87 -11.45
N GLN A 63 1.73 2.89 -12.55
CA GLN A 63 2.26 2.77 -13.91
C GLN A 63 2.61 4.12 -14.55
N VAL A 64 2.23 5.24 -13.93
CA VAL A 64 2.46 6.58 -14.50
C VAL A 64 3.35 7.44 -13.59
N PRO A 65 4.22 8.31 -14.15
CA PRO A 65 5.08 9.18 -13.36
C PRO A 65 4.29 10.06 -12.38
N GLY A 66 4.65 10.04 -11.10
CA GLY A 66 3.94 10.80 -10.05
C GLY A 66 2.79 10.04 -9.40
N GLY A 67 2.36 8.89 -9.93
CA GLY A 67 1.20 8.19 -9.37
C GLY A 67 1.49 7.49 -8.04
N ARG A 68 2.74 7.08 -7.79
CA ARG A 68 3.18 6.55 -6.49
C ARG A 68 3.08 7.62 -5.40
N GLU A 69 3.52 8.82 -5.71
CA GLU A 69 3.46 10.00 -4.85
C GLU A 69 2.01 10.39 -4.58
N PHE A 70 1.18 10.41 -5.62
CA PHE A 70 -0.24 10.72 -5.50
C PHE A 70 -0.96 9.83 -4.49
N ILE A 71 -0.71 8.50 -4.49
CA ILE A 71 -1.35 7.57 -3.54
C ILE A 71 -1.08 7.98 -2.10
N VAL A 72 0.14 8.45 -1.79
CA VAL A 72 0.53 8.87 -0.43
C VAL A 72 0.03 10.27 -0.10
N GLN A 73 -0.09 11.13 -1.11
CA GLN A 73 -0.46 12.55 -0.98
C GLN A 73 -1.97 12.81 -1.01
N VAL A 74 -2.82 11.78 -1.15
CA VAL A 74 -4.25 11.97 -0.95
C VAL A 74 -4.52 12.42 0.49
N PRO A 75 -5.48 13.35 0.73
CA PRO A 75 -5.70 13.93 2.05
C PRO A 75 -5.89 12.90 3.17
N GLY A 76 -6.59 11.80 2.89
CA GLY A 76 -6.83 10.74 3.87
C GLY A 76 -5.56 10.03 4.35
N VAL A 77 -4.54 9.90 3.50
CA VAL A 77 -3.28 9.24 3.85
C VAL A 77 -2.36 10.24 4.55
N MET A 78 -2.10 11.38 3.90
CA MET A 78 -1.11 12.32 4.40
C MET A 78 -1.49 12.96 5.74
N ASN A 79 -2.80 13.12 6.02
CA ASN A 79 -3.31 13.66 7.27
C ASN A 79 -3.71 12.59 8.30
N SER A 80 -3.49 11.30 8.01
CA SER A 80 -3.81 10.24 8.96
C SER A 80 -2.97 10.36 10.24
N ALA A 81 -3.54 9.93 11.37
CA ALA A 81 -2.82 9.83 12.65
C ALA A 81 -1.80 8.67 12.69
N LEU A 82 -1.72 7.88 11.61
CA LEU A 82 -0.78 6.78 11.50
C LEU A 82 0.66 7.31 11.38
N ARG A 83 1.59 6.59 12.00
CA ARG A 83 3.03 6.81 11.82
C ARG A 83 3.45 6.37 10.43
N ASP A 84 4.53 6.94 9.91
CA ASP A 84 4.96 6.67 8.53
C ASP A 84 5.28 5.19 8.26
N ALA A 85 5.80 4.46 9.25
CA ALA A 85 6.02 3.03 9.16
C ALA A 85 4.71 2.23 9.07
N ASP A 86 3.67 2.68 9.79
CA ASP A 86 2.34 2.05 9.74
C ASP A 86 1.65 2.35 8.40
N VAL A 87 1.79 3.57 7.87
CA VAL A 87 1.31 3.90 6.52
C VAL A 87 2.04 3.10 5.45
N ALA A 88 3.36 2.92 5.57
CA ALA A 88 4.12 2.09 4.63
C ALA A 88 3.62 0.63 4.65
N ASN A 89 3.46 0.06 5.85
CA ASN A 89 2.89 -1.29 6.02
C ASN A 89 1.47 -1.39 5.43
N LEU A 90 0.61 -0.42 5.73
CA LEU A 90 -0.75 -0.32 5.19
C LEU A 90 -0.75 -0.29 3.65
N MET A 91 0.09 0.54 3.02
CA MET A 91 0.14 0.63 1.56
C MET A 91 0.67 -0.65 0.92
N ASN A 92 1.68 -1.28 1.54
CA ASN A 92 2.26 -2.53 1.05
C ASN A 92 1.28 -3.70 1.10
N TRP A 93 0.32 -3.67 2.03
CA TRP A 93 -0.79 -4.61 2.06
C TRP A 93 -1.95 -4.21 1.13
N LEU A 94 -2.40 -2.96 1.21
CA LEU A 94 -3.62 -2.49 0.55
C LEU A 94 -3.51 -2.51 -0.98
N VAL A 95 -2.40 -2.01 -1.51
CA VAL A 95 -2.20 -1.89 -2.96
C VAL A 95 -2.35 -3.24 -3.67
N PRO A 96 -1.61 -4.31 -3.29
CA PRO A 96 -1.83 -5.62 -3.91
C PRO A 96 -3.23 -6.18 -3.59
N ALA A 97 -3.77 -5.97 -2.38
CA ALA A 97 -5.08 -6.49 -2.00
C ALA A 97 -6.23 -5.97 -2.88
N VAL A 98 -6.18 -4.71 -3.31
CA VAL A 98 -7.24 -4.10 -4.15
C VAL A 98 -6.86 -3.97 -5.63
N SER A 99 -5.59 -4.13 -6.00
CA SER A 99 -5.10 -3.84 -7.35
C SER A 99 -4.20 -4.92 -7.97
N ALA A 100 -4.21 -6.15 -7.45
CA ALA A 100 -3.39 -7.27 -7.95
C ALA A 100 -3.36 -7.39 -9.48
N ALA A 101 -4.52 -7.33 -10.15
CA ALA A 101 -4.63 -7.47 -11.61
C ALA A 101 -4.01 -6.32 -12.44
N THR A 102 -3.69 -5.20 -11.79
CA THR A 102 -3.13 -3.98 -12.42
C THR A 102 -1.79 -3.59 -11.82
N LEU A 103 -1.24 -4.41 -10.92
CA LEU A 103 -0.01 -4.11 -10.22
C LEU A 103 1.17 -4.27 -11.20
N PRO A 104 2.06 -3.27 -11.35
CA PRO A 104 3.23 -3.43 -12.20
C PRO A 104 4.17 -4.50 -11.62
N ALA A 105 4.79 -5.30 -12.50
CA ALA A 105 5.70 -6.37 -12.10
C ALA A 105 6.88 -5.88 -11.23
N GLY A 106 7.30 -4.62 -11.42
CA GLY A 106 8.37 -3.98 -10.67
C GLY A 106 7.93 -3.29 -9.37
N PHE A 107 6.73 -3.58 -8.83
CA PHE A 107 6.25 -2.94 -7.61
C PHE A 107 7.27 -3.04 -6.47
N GLN A 108 7.76 -1.87 -6.03
CA GLN A 108 8.62 -1.75 -4.87
C GLN A 108 7.79 -1.40 -3.63
N PRO A 109 7.96 -2.12 -2.51
CA PRO A 109 7.33 -1.75 -1.25
C PRO A 109 7.66 -0.32 -0.84
N TYR A 110 6.68 0.41 -0.33
CA TYR A 110 6.88 1.68 0.34
C TYR A 110 7.73 1.51 1.59
N THR A 111 8.59 2.50 1.83
CA THR A 111 9.39 2.60 3.06
C THR A 111 8.87 3.72 3.95
N ALA A 112 9.10 3.62 5.26
CA ALA A 112 8.73 4.69 6.19
C ALA A 112 9.37 6.03 5.81
N GLN A 113 10.63 6.03 5.37
CA GLN A 113 11.33 7.25 4.96
C GLN A 113 10.73 7.87 3.70
N GLU A 114 10.34 7.04 2.73
CA GLU A 114 9.62 7.51 1.54
C GLU A 114 8.28 8.13 1.92
N ILE A 115 7.49 7.46 2.78
CA ILE A 115 6.22 8.01 3.26
C ILE A 115 6.44 9.36 3.94
N ALA A 116 7.40 9.47 4.85
CA ALA A 116 7.70 10.72 5.56
C ALA A 116 7.99 11.87 4.58
N ARG A 117 8.84 11.62 3.58
CA ARG A 117 9.17 12.59 2.53
C ARG A 117 7.97 12.98 1.67
N LEU A 118 7.11 12.02 1.32
CA LEU A 118 5.94 12.30 0.49
C LEU A 118 4.86 13.08 1.25
N ARG A 119 4.67 12.78 2.55
CA ARG A 119 3.72 13.49 3.41
C ARG A 119 4.12 14.93 3.69
N SER A 120 5.41 15.27 3.64
CA SER A 120 5.89 16.64 3.78
C SER A 120 5.76 17.48 2.50
N SER A 121 5.40 16.86 1.37
CA SER A 121 5.19 17.54 0.09
C SER A 121 3.70 17.50 -0.29
N ARG A 122 2.98 18.60 -0.07
CA ARG A 122 1.55 18.69 -0.40
C ARG A 122 1.36 19.25 -1.82
N PRO A 123 0.65 18.55 -2.72
CA PRO A 123 0.20 19.14 -3.96
C PRO A 123 -0.72 20.34 -3.70
N ALA A 124 -0.50 21.46 -4.38
CA ALA A 124 -1.34 22.64 -4.25
C ALA A 124 -2.80 22.36 -4.66
N ASP A 125 -2.99 21.54 -5.69
CA ASP A 125 -4.29 21.05 -6.13
C ASP A 125 -4.22 19.55 -6.40
N ILE A 126 -4.73 18.77 -5.45
CA ILE A 126 -4.75 17.30 -5.53
C ILE A 126 -5.71 16.79 -6.63
N MET A 127 -6.75 17.55 -6.95
CA MET A 127 -7.74 17.15 -7.96
C MET A 127 -7.17 17.36 -9.36
N ALA A 128 -6.50 18.49 -9.60
CA ALA A 128 -5.75 18.73 -10.83
C ALA A 128 -4.63 17.69 -11.02
N PHE A 129 -3.90 17.35 -9.95
CA PHE A 129 -2.88 16.31 -9.99
C PHE A 129 -3.47 14.96 -10.38
N ARG A 130 -4.56 14.53 -9.72
CA ARG A 130 -5.28 13.31 -10.09
C ARG A 130 -5.72 13.32 -11.55
N ALA A 131 -6.31 14.43 -12.01
CA ALA A 131 -6.82 14.54 -13.37
C ALA A 131 -5.70 14.42 -14.41
N ARG A 132 -4.51 14.96 -14.11
CA ARG A 132 -3.31 14.78 -14.95
C ARG A 132 -2.91 13.31 -15.07
N LEU A 133 -2.77 12.62 -13.94
CA LEU A 133 -2.39 11.19 -13.91
C LEU A 133 -3.41 10.33 -14.66
N VAL A 134 -4.71 10.60 -14.52
CA VAL A 134 -5.77 9.87 -15.25
C VAL A 134 -5.71 10.13 -16.76
N ARG A 135 -5.23 11.29 -17.22
CA ARG A 135 -4.98 11.55 -18.65
C ARG A 135 -3.77 10.77 -19.14
N GLU A 136 -2.67 10.78 -18.40
CA GLU A 136 -1.44 10.02 -18.73
C GLU A 136 -1.74 8.52 -18.86
N MET A 137 -2.56 7.93 -17.98
CA MET A 137 -2.98 6.52 -18.09
C MET A 137 -3.71 6.16 -19.38
N LYS A 138 -4.31 7.14 -20.07
CA LYS A 138 -5.06 6.94 -21.31
C LYS A 138 -4.20 7.19 -22.55
N ASP A 139 -3.01 7.73 -22.38
CA ASP A 139 -2.08 8.00 -23.47
C ASP A 139 -1.29 6.72 -23.80
N PRO A 140 -1.45 6.15 -25.02
CA PRO A 140 -0.72 4.96 -25.43
C PRO A 140 0.80 5.16 -25.55
N GLY A 141 1.29 6.40 -25.47
CA GLY A 141 2.71 6.73 -25.47
C GLY A 141 3.36 6.78 -24.08
N THR A 142 2.60 6.57 -23.01
CA THR A 142 3.18 6.47 -21.65
C THR A 142 3.90 5.12 -21.54
N PRO A 143 5.20 5.10 -21.17
CA PRO A 143 6.02 3.88 -21.15
C PRO A 143 5.49 2.77 -20.23
#